data_AF-A0A2E5DCV7-F1
#
_entry.id   AF-A0A2E5DCV7-F1
#
_cell.length_a   1.000
_cell.length_b   1.000
_cell.length_c   1.000
_cell.angle_alpha   90.00
_cell.angle_beta   90.00
_cell.angle_gamma   90.00
#
_symmetry.space_group_name_H-M   'P 1'
#
loop_
_entity.id
_entity.type
_entity.pdbx_description
1 polymer ?
#
loop_
_entity_poly.entity_id
_entity_poly.type
_entity_poly.pdbx_seq_one_letter_code
_entity_poly.pdbx_strand_id
1 'polypeptide(L)'
;MLFADERTPRRLLVVQAASVFVIVVGFLFVGADQSLAAILGGGSVVLPNAWFAFRMRWTSRAGIILGLGILKILLVIACLALALVLFEPEPAGFFAALSVALLVQIIGPMVGLHSWKTE
;
A
#
# COMPACT_ATOMS: atom_id res chain seq x y z
N MET A 1 -10.75 -27.96 -3.97
CA MET A 1 -9.48 -27.42 -3.45
C MET A 1 -9.23 -26.11 -4.17
N LEU A 2 -9.50 -25.01 -3.46
CA LEU A 2 -9.46 -23.65 -3.96
C LEU A 2 -7.99 -23.29 -4.20
N PHE A 3 -7.56 -23.18 -5.46
CA PHE A 3 -6.35 -22.44 -5.77
C PHE A 3 -6.63 -21.00 -5.30
N ALA A 4 -6.17 -20.66 -4.10
CA ALA A 4 -6.10 -19.27 -3.67
C ALA A 4 -5.26 -18.57 -4.73
N ASP A 5 -5.94 -17.84 -5.62
CA ASP A 5 -5.34 -17.24 -6.80
C ASP A 5 -4.18 -16.36 -6.36
N GLU A 6 -2.95 -16.83 -6.56
CA GLU A 6 -1.71 -16.13 -6.19
C GLU A 6 -1.63 -14.72 -6.81
N ARG A 7 -2.50 -14.45 -7.80
CA ARG A 7 -2.65 -13.15 -8.47
C ARG A 7 -3.37 -12.11 -7.60
N THR A 8 -4.17 -12.51 -6.62
CA THR A 8 -4.97 -11.60 -5.77
C THR A 8 -4.10 -10.61 -4.98
N PRO A 9 -3.08 -11.03 -4.21
CA PRO A 9 -2.21 -10.09 -3.48
C PRO A 9 -1.38 -9.21 -4.42
N ARG A 10 -0.98 -9.73 -5.59
CA ARG A 10 -0.21 -8.96 -6.58
C ARG A 10 -1.05 -7.90 -7.28
N ARG A 11 -2.31 -8.21 -7.61
CA ARG A 11 -3.25 -7.25 -8.20
C ARG A 11 -3.56 -6.09 -7.25
N LEU A 12 -3.79 -6.37 -5.97
CA LEU A 12 -4.02 -5.34 -4.97
C LEU A 12 -2.82 -4.39 -4.85
N LEU A 13 -1.60 -4.93 -4.88
CA LEU A 13 -0.40 -4.11 -4.87
C LEU A 13 -0.30 -3.20 -6.11
N VAL A 14 -0.63 -3.74 -7.30
CA VAL A 14 -0.61 -2.95 -8.55
C VAL A 14 -1.64 -1.84 -8.51
N VAL A 15 -2.87 -2.11 -8.07
CA VAL A 15 -3.90 -1.08 -7.92
C VAL A 15 -3.45 -0.02 -6.91
N GLN A 16 -2.89 -0.42 -5.78
CA GLN A 16 -2.40 0.51 -4.76
C GLN A 16 -1.27 1.40 -5.29
N ALA A 17 -0.27 0.81 -5.96
CA ALA A 17 0.82 1.56 -6.57
C ALA A 17 0.34 2.49 -7.69
N ALA A 18 -0.60 2.03 -8.52
CA ALA A 18 -1.19 2.84 -9.59
C ALA A 18 -1.99 4.02 -9.03
N SER A 19 -2.79 3.82 -7.98
CA SER A 19 -3.55 4.89 -7.33
C SER A 19 -2.63 5.94 -6.71
N VAL A 20 -1.56 5.52 -6.03
CA VAL A 20 -0.52 6.46 -5.53
C VAL A 20 0.13 7.20 -6.69
N PHE A 21 0.49 6.51 -7.77
CA PHE A 21 1.12 7.11 -8.93
C PHE A 21 0.23 8.19 -9.59
N VAL A 22 -1.07 7.95 -9.72
CA VAL A 22 -2.03 8.95 -10.23
C VAL A 22 -2.04 10.21 -9.35
N ILE A 23 -1.98 10.06 -8.03
CA ILE A 23 -1.91 11.20 -7.10
C ILE A 23 -0.61 11.97 -7.26
N VAL A 24 0.52 11.26 -7.33
CA VAL A 24 1.84 11.86 -7.57
C VAL A 24 1.84 12.67 -8.86
N VAL A 25 1.37 12.09 -9.97
CA VAL A 25 1.26 12.79 -11.25
C VAL A 25 0.30 13.99 -11.18
N GLY A 26 -0.81 13.86 -10.47
CA GLY A 26 -1.74 14.97 -10.26
C GLY A 26 -1.09 16.14 -9.51
N PHE A 27 -0.31 15.86 -8.47
CA PHE A 27 0.38 16.90 -7.69
C PHE A 27 1.58 17.51 -8.41
N LEU A 28 2.15 16.88 -9.44
CA LEU A 28 3.19 17.52 -10.27
C LEU A 28 2.70 18.82 -10.92
N PHE A 29 1.40 18.93 -11.22
CA PHE A 29 0.80 20.17 -11.76
C PHE A 29 0.55 21.25 -10.70
N VAL A 30 0.61 20.90 -9.41
CA VAL A 30 0.45 21.83 -8.28
C VAL A 30 1.82 22.30 -7.79
N GLY A 31 2.77 21.38 -7.68
CA GLY A 31 4.14 21.67 -7.26
C GLY A 31 4.96 20.40 -7.04
N ALA A 32 6.26 20.48 -7.33
CA ALA A 32 7.18 19.34 -7.17
C ALA A 32 7.23 18.84 -5.71
N ASP A 33 7.14 19.75 -4.74
CA ASP A 33 7.17 19.41 -3.31
C ASP A 33 5.94 18.61 -2.87
N GLN A 34 4.75 18.96 -3.38
CA GLN A 34 3.51 18.19 -3.15
C GLN A 34 3.59 16.79 -3.77
N SER A 35 4.17 16.69 -4.97
CA SER A 35 4.39 15.40 -5.63
C SER A 35 5.37 14.53 -4.85
N LEU A 36 6.47 15.10 -4.35
CA LEU A 36 7.45 14.39 -3.55
C LEU A 36 6.85 13.94 -2.21
N ALA A 37 6.07 14.80 -1.57
CA ALA A 37 5.29 14.46 -0.38
C ALA A 37 4.32 13.30 -0.65
N ALA A 38 3.63 13.29 -1.80
CA ALA A 38 2.77 12.18 -2.21
C ALA A 38 3.52 10.86 -2.42
N ILE A 39 4.74 10.90 -2.97
CA ILE A 39 5.60 9.71 -3.08
C ILE A 39 5.94 9.17 -1.70
N LEU A 40 6.33 10.03 -0.76
CA LEU A 40 6.66 9.63 0.60
C LEU A 40 5.45 9.04 1.33
N GLY A 41 4.30 9.71 1.25
CA GLY A 41 3.05 9.26 1.87
C GLY A 41 2.57 7.92 1.33
N GLY A 42 2.42 7.79 0.01
CA GLY A 42 1.99 6.55 -0.61
C GLY A 42 3.04 5.43 -0.50
N GLY A 43 4.33 5.77 -0.64
CA GLY A 43 5.45 4.83 -0.54
C GLY A 43 5.58 4.21 0.85
N SER A 44 5.28 4.97 1.91
CA SER A 44 5.29 4.48 3.29
C SER A 44 4.33 3.31 3.55
N VAL A 45 3.33 3.13 2.68
CA VAL A 45 2.35 2.04 2.76
C VAL A 45 2.60 0.99 1.66
N VAL A 46 2.87 1.42 0.43
CA VAL A 46 3.09 0.53 -0.71
C VAL A 46 4.34 -0.34 -0.51
N LEU A 47 5.45 0.23 -0.01
CA LEU A 47 6.70 -0.52 0.17
C LEU A 47 6.57 -1.64 1.21
N PRO A 48 6.03 -1.40 2.43
CA PRO A 48 5.79 -2.49 3.38
C PRO A 48 4.81 -3.53 2.86
N ASN A 49 3.78 -3.12 2.13
CA ASN A 49 2.81 -4.05 1.54
C ASN A 49 3.45 -4.91 0.44
N ALA A 50 4.34 -4.36 -0.38
CA ALA A 50 5.09 -5.10 -1.40
C ALA A 50 6.02 -6.13 -0.77
N TRP A 51 6.75 -5.70 0.26
CA TRP A 51 7.62 -6.59 1.04
C TRP A 51 6.82 -7.73 1.68
N PHE A 52 5.69 -7.43 2.31
CA PHE A 52 4.82 -8.42 2.94
C PHE A 52 4.25 -9.42 1.93
N ALA A 53 3.73 -8.93 0.79
CA ALA A 53 3.23 -9.79 -0.29
C ALA A 53 4.33 -10.69 -0.85
N PHE A 54 5.56 -10.18 -0.99
CA PHE A 54 6.72 -10.98 -1.40
C PHE A 54 7.07 -12.06 -0.38
N ARG A 55 7.09 -11.74 0.92
CA ARG A 55 7.41 -12.71 1.99
C ARG A 55 6.33 -13.78 2.15
N MET A 56 5.07 -13.46 1.93
CA MET A 56 3.97 -14.43 1.95
C MET A 56 4.11 -15.53 0.90
N ARG A 57 4.80 -15.31 -0.23
CA ARG A 57 5.02 -16.35 -1.25
C ARG A 57 5.84 -17.54 -0.74
N TRP A 58 6.59 -17.35 0.34
CA TRP A 58 7.51 -18.36 0.88
C TRP A 58 6.97 -19.09 2.12
N THR A 59 5.76 -18.76 2.59
CA THR A 59 5.23 -19.36 3.83
C THR A 59 3.71 -19.52 3.80
N SER A 60 3.24 -20.73 4.12
CA SER A 60 1.81 -21.05 4.24
C SER A 60 1.37 -21.25 5.70
N ARG A 61 2.25 -21.01 6.68
CA ARG A 61 1.94 -21.22 8.11
C ARG A 61 1.22 -20.01 8.68
N ALA A 62 -0.01 -20.21 9.18
CA ALA A 62 -0.86 -19.14 9.72
C ALA A 62 -0.18 -18.29 10.81
N GLY A 63 0.55 -18.91 11.74
CA GLY A 63 1.28 -18.18 12.79
C GLY A 63 2.38 -17.27 12.24
N ILE A 64 3.07 -17.69 11.19
CA ILE A 64 4.11 -16.88 10.52
C ILE A 64 3.46 -15.73 9.75
N ILE A 65 2.31 -15.98 9.11
CA ILE A 65 1.53 -14.96 8.41
C ILE A 65 1.09 -13.85 9.37
N LEU A 66 0.59 -14.19 10.56
CA LEU A 66 0.24 -13.22 11.59
C LEU A 66 1.45 -12.39 12.04
N GLY A 67 2.58 -13.05 12.32
CA GLY A 67 3.83 -12.37 12.69
C GLY A 67 4.33 -11.41 11.60
N LEU A 68 4.29 -11.83 10.34
CA LEU A 68 4.63 -10.97 9.20
C LEU A 68 3.65 -9.79 9.08
N GLY A 69 2.38 -9.99 9.43
CA GLY A 69 1.35 -8.94 9.41
C GLY A 69 1.62 -7.85 10.43
N ILE A 70 2.02 -8.24 11.65
CA ILE A 70 2.45 -7.31 12.71
C ILE A 70 3.71 -6.57 12.25
N LEU A 71 4.70 -7.30 11.72
CA LEU A 71 5.94 -6.69 11.23
C LEU A 71 5.71 -5.70 10.09
N LYS A 72 4.73 -5.97 9.21
CA LYS A 72 4.30 -5.04 8.16
C LYS A 72 3.79 -3.73 8.76
N ILE A 73 2.95 -3.80 9.81
CA ILE A 73 2.41 -2.60 10.49
C ILE A 73 3.56 -1.79 11.11
N LEU A 74 4.49 -2.45 11.79
CA LEU A 74 5.68 -1.80 12.35
C LEU A 74 6.51 -1.12 11.26
N LEU A 75 6.65 -1.76 10.10
CA LEU A 75 7.40 -1.20 8.97
C LEU A 75 6.69 0.02 8.36
N VAL A 76 5.35 0.02 8.26
CA VAL A 76 4.57 1.20 7.85
C VAL A 76 4.80 2.36 8.82
N ILE A 77 4.70 2.10 10.12
CA ILE A 77 4.91 3.12 11.16
C ILE A 77 6.35 3.67 11.08
N ALA A 78 7.35 2.80 10.92
CA ALA A 78 8.74 3.20 10.79
C ALA A 78 8.97 4.05 9.52
N CYS A 79 8.44 3.63 8.37
CA CYS A 79 8.53 4.42 7.13
C CYS A 79 7.85 5.78 7.27
N LEU A 80 6.69 5.84 7.91
CA LEU A 80 5.96 7.08 8.13
C LEU A 80 6.72 8.03 9.05
N ALA A 81 7.24 7.52 10.18
CA ALA A 81 8.06 8.31 11.09
C ALA A 81 9.34 8.82 10.41
N LEU A 82 10.04 7.96 9.65
CA LEU A 82 11.24 8.36 8.89
C LEU A 82 10.91 9.42 7.84
N ALA A 83 9.80 9.28 7.11
CA ALA A 83 9.39 10.27 6.12
C ALA A 83 9.11 11.64 6.75
N LEU A 84 8.42 11.67 7.89
CA LEU A 84 8.11 12.91 8.60
C LEU A 84 9.35 13.57 9.22
N VAL A 85 10.24 12.79 9.83
CA VAL A 85 11.44 13.30 10.51
C VAL A 85 12.50 13.79 9.52
N LEU A 86 12.67 13.10 8.39
CA LEU A 86 13.78 13.39 7.47
C LEU A 86 13.43 14.41 6.38
N PHE A 87 12.17 14.50 5.97
CA PHE A 87 11.78 15.26 4.78
C PHE A 87 10.81 16.40 5.03
N GLU A 88 10.22 16.51 6.22
CA GLU A 88 9.22 17.53 6.57
C GLU A 88 8.20 17.77 5.42
N PRO A 89 7.51 16.72 4.95
CA PRO A 89 6.80 16.77 3.68
C PRO A 89 5.58 17.67 3.75
N GLU A 90 5.24 18.28 2.61
CA GLU A 90 4.01 19.03 2.42
C GLU A 90 2.77 18.18 2.81
N PRO A 91 1.93 18.65 3.74
CA PRO A 91 0.91 17.81 4.36
C PRO A 91 -0.15 17.35 3.36
N ALA A 92 -0.54 18.20 2.41
CA ALA A 92 -1.62 17.88 1.47
C ALA A 92 -1.27 16.69 0.58
N GLY A 93 -0.12 16.73 -0.11
CA GLY A 93 0.36 15.63 -0.95
C GLY A 93 0.61 14.35 -0.15
N PHE A 94 1.26 14.48 1.02
CA PHE A 94 1.58 13.35 1.89
C PHE A 94 0.32 12.60 2.34
N PHE A 95 -0.63 13.30 2.95
CA PHE A 95 -1.84 12.68 3.48
C PHE A 95 -2.79 12.21 2.38
N ALA A 96 -2.89 12.91 1.25
CA ALA A 96 -3.73 12.46 0.14
C ALA A 96 -3.29 11.09 -0.40
N ALA A 97 -1.99 10.91 -0.66
CA ALA A 97 -1.45 9.64 -1.13
C ALA A 97 -1.53 8.54 -0.07
N LEU A 98 -1.27 8.88 1.19
CA LEU A 98 -1.41 7.97 2.33
C LEU A 98 -2.85 7.46 2.46
N SER A 99 -3.83 8.36 2.46
CA SER A 99 -5.26 8.03 2.58
C SER A 99 -5.72 7.11 1.47
N VAL A 100 -5.35 7.39 0.21
CA VAL A 100 -5.74 6.54 -0.92
C VAL A 100 -5.06 5.17 -0.85
N ALA A 101 -3.78 5.12 -0.47
CA ALA A 101 -3.10 3.85 -0.26
C ALA A 101 -3.81 3.00 0.81
N LEU A 102 -4.21 3.59 1.93
CA LEU A 102 -4.96 2.91 3.00
C LEU A 102 -6.35 2.48 2.54
N LEU A 103 -7.07 3.33 1.80
CA LEU A 103 -8.39 2.99 1.25
C LEU A 103 -8.33 1.80 0.30
N VAL A 104 -7.36 1.75 -0.61
CA VAL A 104 -7.18 0.59 -1.51
C VAL A 104 -6.87 -0.68 -0.72
N GLN A 105 -6.11 -0.57 0.37
CA GLN A 105 -5.81 -1.71 1.25
C GLN A 105 -7.05 -2.24 1.99
N ILE A 106 -7.98 -1.37 2.38
CA ILE A 106 -9.22 -1.75 3.08
C ILE A 106 -10.28 -2.26 2.10
N ILE A 107 -10.52 -1.51 1.02
CA ILE A 107 -11.60 -1.74 0.06
C ILE A 107 -11.24 -2.85 -0.94
N GLY A 108 -9.97 -2.93 -1.35
CA GLY A 108 -9.51 -3.87 -2.36
C GLY A 108 -9.91 -5.34 -2.08
N PRO A 109 -9.69 -5.86 -0.85
CA PRO A 109 -10.17 -7.18 -0.46
C PRO A 109 -11.70 -7.34 -0.49
N MET A 110 -12.46 -6.29 -0.15
CA MET A 110 -13.92 -6.32 -0.11
C MET A 110 -14.54 -6.40 -1.51
N VAL A 111 -13.98 -5.66 -2.47
CA VAL A 111 -14.46 -5.65 -3.87
C VAL A 111 -14.01 -6.92 -4.61
N GLY A 112 -12.80 -7.41 -4.34
CA GLY A 112 -12.29 -8.66 -4.91
C GLY A 112 -13.08 -9.91 -4.50
N LEU A 113 -13.73 -9.90 -3.32
CA LEU A 113 -14.60 -10.98 -2.85
C LEU A 113 -16.01 -10.96 -3.51
N HIS A 114 -16.47 -9.81 -4.01
CA HIS A 114 -17.84 -9.67 -4.54
C HIS A 114 -17.96 -10.06 -6.03
N SER A 115 -16.87 -10.02 -6.78
CA SER A 115 -16.82 -10.45 -8.20
C SER A 115 -16.95 -11.97 -8.42
N TRP A 116 -16.96 -12.78 -7.35
CA TRP A 116 -16.85 -14.25 -7.42
C TRP A 116 -18.15 -15.00 -7.06
N LYS A 117 -19.29 -14.32 -6.94
CA LYS A 117 -20.60 -14.98 -6.76
C LYS A 117 -21.55 -14.80 -7.94
N THR A 118 -21.15 -14.10 -9.00
CA THR A 118 -22.04 -13.75 -10.12
C THR A 118 -21.53 -14.18 -11.50
N GLU A 119 -20.53 -15.06 -11.57
CA GLU A 119 -20.16 -15.76 -12.82
C GLU A 119 -20.18 -17.28 -12.62
#